data_AF-Q6LAK9-F1
#
_entry.id   AF-Q6LAK9-F1
#
_cell.length_a   1.000
_cell.length_b   1.000
_cell.length_c   1.000
_cell.angle_alpha   90.00
_cell.angle_beta   90.00
_cell.angle_gamma   90.00
#
_symmetry.space_group_name_H-M   'P 1'
#
loop_
_entity.id
_entity.type
_entity.pdbx_description
1 polymer ?
#
loop_
_entity_poly.entity_id
_entity_poly.type
_entity_poly.pdbx_seq_one_letter_code
_entity_poly.pdbx_strand_id
1 'polypeptide(L)'
;MLEDEASGIIPYDPDNPLISMCPYRCQCHLRVVQCSDLGLDKVPWDFPPDTTLLDLQNNKITEIKEGAFKNLKDLHTLILVNNKISKISPEAFKPLVKLERL
;
A
#
# COMPACT_ATOMS: atom_id res chain seq x y z
N MET A 1 11.69 -6.75 -36.26
CA MET A 1 10.29 -6.93 -36.68
C MET A 1 9.84 -8.26 -36.12
N LEU A 2 9.04 -8.39 -35.07
CA LEU A 2 8.26 -7.49 -34.20
C LEU A 2 8.34 -8.16 -32.80
N GLU A 3 8.76 -7.45 -31.76
CA GLU A 3 7.94 -6.84 -30.68
C GLU A 3 7.35 -7.83 -29.65
N ASP A 4 7.67 -7.45 -28.42
CA ASP A 4 7.32 -7.85 -27.06
C ASP A 4 5.97 -8.54 -26.83
N GLU A 5 5.91 -9.42 -25.82
CA GLU A 5 4.79 -9.49 -24.86
C GLU A 5 5.34 -9.96 -23.50
N ALA A 6 5.61 -8.99 -22.62
CA ALA A 6 5.68 -9.23 -21.19
C ALA A 6 4.25 -9.36 -20.64
N SER A 7 3.92 -10.49 -20.02
CA SER A 7 2.92 -10.50 -18.96
C SER A 7 3.11 -11.71 -18.07
N GLY A 8 3.70 -11.47 -16.90
CA GLY A 8 3.66 -12.41 -15.79
C GLY A 8 2.23 -12.56 -15.30
N ILE A 9 1.54 -13.58 -15.77
CA ILE A 9 0.27 -14.03 -15.22
C ILE A 9 0.63 -14.99 -14.08
N ILE A 10 0.49 -14.53 -12.83
CA ILE A 10 0.52 -15.45 -11.68
C ILE A 10 -0.78 -16.26 -11.75
N PRO A 11 -0.73 -17.61 -11.79
CA PRO A 11 -1.93 -18.41 -11.81
C PRO A 11 -2.73 -18.17 -10.52
N TYR A 12 -4.03 -17.92 -10.68
CA TYR A 12 -4.98 -17.82 -9.58
C TYR A 12 -5.04 -19.20 -8.93
N ASP A 13 -4.40 -19.36 -7.77
CA ASP A 13 -4.35 -20.63 -7.04
C ASP A 13 -5.64 -20.77 -6.20
N PRO A 14 -6.57 -21.67 -6.56
CA PRO A 14 -7.86 -21.80 -5.88
C PRO A 14 -7.74 -22.43 -4.49
N ASP A 15 -6.57 -22.97 -4.13
CA ASP A 15 -6.30 -23.58 -2.82
C ASP A 15 -5.66 -22.61 -1.80
N ASN A 16 -5.34 -21.37 -2.21
CA ASN A 16 -4.80 -20.34 -1.32
C ASN A 16 -5.68 -19.07 -1.27
N PRO A 17 -6.67 -19.00 -0.35
CA PRO A 17 -7.56 -17.84 -0.19
C PRO A 17 -6.84 -16.57 0.34
N LEU A 18 -5.52 -16.63 0.55
CA LEU A 18 -4.67 -15.50 0.94
C LEU A 18 -3.97 -14.90 -0.28
N ILE A 19 -4.73 -14.40 -1.25
CA ILE A 19 -4.17 -13.57 -2.33
C ILE A 19 -3.68 -12.27 -1.68
N SER A 20 -2.45 -12.32 -1.17
CA SER A 20 -1.66 -11.19 -0.73
C SER A 20 -1.25 -10.44 -2.00
N MET A 21 -2.17 -9.65 -2.54
CA MET A 21 -1.83 -8.67 -3.55
C MET A 21 -0.89 -7.67 -2.88
N CYS A 22 0.40 -7.85 -3.14
CA CYS A 22 1.39 -6.86 -2.77
C CYS A 22 1.33 -5.73 -3.80
N PRO A 23 1.29 -4.45 -3.38
CA PRO A 23 1.25 -3.35 -4.32
C PRO A 23 2.46 -3.35 -5.25
N TYR A 24 2.27 -2.87 -6.49
CA TYR A 24 3.33 -2.84 -7.49
C TYR A 24 4.56 -2.06 -6.99
N ARG A 25 5.74 -2.70 -7.08
CA ARG A 25 7.05 -2.26 -6.56
C ARG A 25 7.22 -2.27 -5.04
N CYS A 26 6.20 -2.59 -4.27
CA CYS A 26 6.36 -2.78 -2.84
C CYS A 26 6.86 -4.19 -2.52
N GLN A 27 7.45 -4.33 -1.34
CA GLN A 27 7.86 -5.61 -0.79
C GLN A 27 6.96 -5.94 0.41
N CYS A 28 6.22 -7.04 0.30
CA CYS A 28 5.35 -7.52 1.36
C CYS A 28 5.97 -8.75 2.01
N HIS A 29 6.11 -8.70 3.33
CA HIS A 29 6.59 -9.81 4.12
C HIS A 29 5.76 -9.94 5.38
N LEU A 30 5.07 -11.08 5.52
CA LEU A 30 4.10 -11.30 6.59
C LEU A 30 3.05 -10.18 6.61
N ARG A 31 3.00 -9.38 7.68
CA ARG A 31 2.08 -8.25 7.87
C ARG A 31 2.73 -6.89 7.67
N VAL A 32 3.90 -6.87 7.03
CA VAL A 32 4.68 -5.66 6.78
C VAL A 32 4.68 -5.37 5.29
N VAL A 33 4.31 -4.15 4.92
CA VAL A 33 4.36 -3.65 3.54
C VAL A 33 5.38 -2.53 3.48
N GLN A 34 6.48 -2.77 2.76
CA GLN A 34 7.58 -1.84 2.54
C GLN A 34 7.47 -1.23 1.15
N CYS A 35 7.20 0.07 1.08
CA CYS A 35 7.06 0.86 -0.13
C CYS A 35 7.97 2.11 -0.10
N SER A 36 9.04 2.08 0.68
CA SER A 36 9.97 3.19 0.87
C SER A 36 10.85 3.45 -0.36
N ASP A 37 11.20 4.71 -0.61
CA ASP A 37 12.16 5.13 -1.65
C ASP A 37 11.79 4.72 -3.11
N LEU A 38 10.50 4.53 -3.39
CA LEU A 38 9.99 4.10 -4.71
C LEU A 38 9.59 5.25 -5.64
N GLY A 39 9.72 6.50 -5.18
CA GLY A 39 9.33 7.69 -5.94
C GLY A 39 7.83 7.81 -6.19
N LEU A 40 7.00 7.22 -5.33
CA LEU A 40 5.54 7.21 -5.44
C LEU A 40 4.97 8.63 -5.35
N ASP A 41 4.14 9.03 -6.31
CA ASP A 41 3.41 10.30 -6.31
C ASP A 41 2.07 10.20 -5.56
N LYS A 42 1.58 8.98 -5.37
CA LYS A 42 0.29 8.65 -4.73
C LYS A 42 0.44 7.41 -3.85
N VAL A 43 -0.46 7.28 -2.88
CA VAL A 43 -0.58 6.05 -2.09
C VAL A 43 -1.02 4.91 -3.03
N PRO A 44 -0.28 3.78 -3.08
CA PRO A 44 -0.69 2.62 -3.82
C PRO A 44 -2.04 2.09 -3.33
N TRP A 45 -2.85 1.63 -4.25
CA TRP A 45 -3.97 0.73 -4.01
C TRP A 45 -3.52 -0.71 -3.70
N ASP A 46 -4.45 -1.48 -3.14
CA ASP A 46 -4.35 -2.92 -2.95
C ASP A 46 -3.29 -3.39 -1.94
N PHE A 47 -3.43 -2.95 -0.70
CA PHE A 47 -2.67 -3.51 0.42
C PHE A 47 -3.31 -4.80 0.96
N PRO A 48 -2.52 -5.79 1.42
CA PRO A 48 -3.03 -6.93 2.16
C PRO A 48 -3.83 -6.48 3.39
N PRO A 49 -5.04 -7.01 3.64
CA PRO A 49 -5.92 -6.53 4.71
C PRO A 49 -5.36 -6.81 6.12
N ASP A 50 -4.47 -7.79 6.25
CA ASP A 50 -3.80 -8.16 7.50
C ASP A 50 -2.51 -7.35 7.76
N THR A 51 -2.23 -6.32 6.96
CA THR A 51 -1.06 -5.45 7.14
C THR A 51 -1.13 -4.71 8.48
N THR A 52 -0.09 -4.87 9.30
CA THR A 52 0.09 -4.20 10.59
C THR A 52 1.06 -3.02 10.52
N LEU A 53 1.99 -3.04 9.57
CA LEU A 53 2.95 -1.96 9.33
C LEU A 53 2.99 -1.62 7.85
N LEU A 54 2.74 -0.36 7.52
CA LEU A 54 2.85 0.19 6.17
C LEU A 54 3.89 1.30 6.17
N ASP A 55 4.94 1.11 5.38
CA ASP A 55 6.01 2.09 5.20
C ASP A 55 5.95 2.70 3.80
N LEU A 56 5.66 4.00 3.75
CA LEU A 56 5.60 4.82 2.54
C LEU A 56 6.60 5.98 2.61
N GLN A 57 7.62 5.89 3.46
CA GLN A 57 8.57 6.97 3.66
C GLN A 57 9.40 7.28 2.40
N ASN A 58 9.99 8.48 2.34
CA ASN A 58 10.89 8.90 1.26
C ASN A 58 10.26 8.83 -0.14
N ASN A 59 8.98 9.15 -0.25
CA ASN A 59 8.26 9.19 -1.51
C ASN A 59 7.89 10.64 -1.88
N LYS A 60 7.09 10.80 -2.92
CA LYS A 60 6.65 12.10 -3.45
C LYS A 60 5.13 12.26 -3.31
N ILE A 61 4.52 11.57 -2.34
CA ILE A 61 3.07 11.56 -2.16
C ILE A 61 2.60 12.97 -1.83
N THR A 62 1.68 13.51 -2.63
CA THR A 62 1.15 14.87 -2.44
C THR A 62 -0.23 14.91 -1.81
N GLU A 63 -1.01 13.84 -1.97
CA GLU A 63 -2.38 13.75 -1.50
C GLU A 63 -2.69 12.38 -0.92
N ILE A 64 -3.45 12.36 0.18
CA ILE A 64 -4.06 11.15 0.74
C ILE A 64 -5.57 11.23 0.51
N LYS A 65 -6.06 10.40 -0.42
CA LYS A 65 -7.47 10.35 -0.80
C LYS A 65 -8.30 9.58 0.21
N GLU A 66 -9.61 9.82 0.14
CA GLU A 66 -10.57 8.93 0.78
C GLU A 66 -10.37 7.50 0.29
N GLY A 67 -10.44 6.55 1.22
CA GLY A 67 -10.31 5.13 0.92
C GLY A 67 -8.90 4.66 0.55
N ALA A 68 -7.87 5.52 0.64
CA ALA A 68 -6.47 5.11 0.44
C ALA A 68 -6.07 3.94 1.35
N PHE A 69 -6.68 3.86 2.53
CA PHE A 69 -6.44 2.81 3.52
C PHE A 69 -7.70 1.99 3.86
N LYS A 70 -8.68 1.90 2.93
CA LYS A 70 -10.03 1.33 3.18
C LYS A 70 -10.06 -0.07 3.80
N ASN A 71 -9.06 -0.89 3.52
CA ASN A 71 -9.00 -2.30 3.94
C ASN A 71 -8.04 -2.55 5.11
N LEU A 72 -7.37 -1.51 5.62
CA LEU A 72 -6.29 -1.62 6.60
C LEU A 72 -6.78 -1.47 8.05
N LYS A 73 -7.74 -2.31 8.44
CA LYS A 73 -8.34 -2.27 9.78
C LYS A 73 -7.40 -2.74 10.89
N ASP A 74 -6.41 -3.56 10.52
CA ASP A 74 -5.40 -4.13 11.41
C ASP A 74 -4.08 -3.36 11.42
N LEU A 75 -4.03 -2.19 10.77
CA LEU A 75 -2.82 -1.37 10.72
C LEU A 75 -2.55 -0.69 12.06
N HIS A 76 -1.36 -0.93 12.62
CA HIS A 76 -0.91 -0.33 13.87
C HIS A 76 0.08 0.80 13.61
N THR A 77 0.88 0.71 12.55
CA THR A 77 1.91 1.69 12.21
C THR A 77 1.82 2.08 10.73
N LEU A 78 1.72 3.38 10.47
CA LEU A 78 1.77 3.98 9.14
C LEU A 78 2.93 4.99 9.11
N ILE A 79 3.88 4.80 8.21
CA ILE A 79 5.03 5.72 8.08
C ILE A 79 4.90 6.50 6.78
N LEU A 80 4.73 7.82 6.90
CA LEU A 80 4.60 8.75 5.76
C LEU A 80 5.68 9.82 5.73
N VAL A 81 6.74 9.66 6.54
CA VAL A 81 7.83 10.62 6.70
C VAL A 81 8.52 10.91 5.36
N ASN A 82 8.99 12.15 5.18
CA ASN A 82 9.68 12.59 3.98
C ASN A 82 8.86 12.38 2.68
N ASN A 83 7.59 12.80 2.72
CA ASN A 83 6.71 12.96 1.57
C ASN A 83 6.40 14.44 1.32
N LYS A 84 5.56 14.73 0.31
CA LYS A 84 5.15 16.10 -0.08
C LYS A 84 3.66 16.34 0.17
N ILE A 85 3.12 15.72 1.22
CA ILE A 85 1.68 15.69 1.48
C ILE A 85 1.19 17.10 1.79
N SER A 86 0.29 17.60 0.95
CA SER A 86 -0.32 18.93 1.06
C SER A 86 -1.85 18.87 1.20
N LYS A 87 -2.45 17.72 0.89
CA LYS A 87 -3.90 17.47 0.97
C LYS A 87 -4.19 16.13 1.59
N ILE A 88 -5.10 16.09 2.55
CA ILE A 88 -5.57 14.88 3.21
C ILE A 88 -7.09 14.93 3.25
N SER A 89 -7.75 13.88 2.77
CA SER A 89 -9.20 13.75 2.91
C SER A 89 -9.57 13.52 4.38
N PRO A 90 -10.63 14.15 4.91
CA PRO A 90 -11.07 13.94 6.30
C PRO A 90 -11.40 12.47 6.62
N GLU A 91 -11.81 11.70 5.61
CA GLU A 91 -12.18 10.29 5.75
C GLU A 91 -11.00 9.34 5.45
N ALA A 92 -9.80 9.85 5.17
CA ALA A 92 -8.65 9.05 4.77
C ALA A 92 -8.25 7.99 5.81
N PHE A 93 -8.26 8.36 7.10
CA PHE A 93 -7.79 7.52 8.21
C PHE A 93 -8.91 6.82 8.97
N LYS A 94 -10.18 7.09 8.65
CA LYS A 94 -11.35 6.49 9.30
C LYS A 94 -11.33 4.95 9.38
N PRO A 95 -10.83 4.21 8.38
CA PRO A 95 -10.74 2.74 8.45
C PRO A 95 -9.69 2.22 9.45
N LEU A 96 -8.70 3.05 9.82
CA LEU A 96 -7.52 2.66 10.59
C LEU A 96 -7.81 2.63 12.11
N VAL A 97 -8.76 1.80 12.52
CA VAL A 97 -9.27 1.76 13.89
C VAL A 97 -8.26 1.28 14.94
N LYS A 98 -7.18 0.61 14.52
CA LYS A 98 -6.09 0.13 15.38
C LYS A 98 -4.79 0.93 15.25
N LEU A 99 -4.83 2.10 14.59
CA LEU A 99 -3.62 2.88 14.38
C LEU A 99 -3.09 3.42 15.71
N GLU A 100 -1.84 3.08 16.01
CA GLU A 100 -1.15 3.53 17.21
C GLU A 100 -0.05 4.54 16.88
N ARG A 101 0.53 4.46 15.67
CA ARG A 101 1.67 5.27 15.23
C ARG A 101 1.49 5.77 13.80
N LEU A 102 1.71 7.07 13.60
CA LEU A 102 1.61 7.80 12.33
C LEU A 102 2.82 8.72 12.13
#